data_AF-A0A293MM03-F1
#
_entry.id   AF-A0A293MM03-F1
#
_cell.length_a   1.000
_cell.length_b   1.000
_cell.length_c   1.000
_cell.angle_alpha   90.00
_cell.angle_beta   90.00
_cell.angle_gamma   90.00
#
_symmetry.space_group_name_H-M   'P 1'
#
loop_
_entity.id
_entity.type
_entity.pdbx_description
1 polymer ?
#
loop_
_entity_poly.entity_id
_entity_poly.type
_entity_poly.pdbx_seq_one_letter_code
_entity_poly.pdbx_strand_id
1 'polypeptide(L)'
;MLKDYKVIILDEIHERHLTCDILLGVVKCLVQHRTDLKVILMSATINIQLFARYFHNCPVVQVPGRLFPITVQHIPVPKEELRSKSGRLSPAPYVRLLNLVDHKYPSSERGDLLIFLSGTAEISAVQEAAQQYADKNGNWIILPLHSTLALADQDKVFDYAPEKVRKCILSTNIAETSVTIDGCHMQKLKEFWISRASAEQ
;
A
#
# COMPACT_ATOMS: atom_id res chain seq x y z
N MET A 1 27.45 3.45 24.53
CA MET A 1 26.25 3.15 23.74
C MET A 1 26.49 3.59 22.31
N LEU A 2 26.21 2.72 21.32
CA LEU A 2 26.30 2.97 19.87
C LEU A 2 27.61 3.63 19.36
N LYS A 3 28.78 3.21 19.88
CA LYS A 3 30.08 3.81 19.51
C LYS A 3 30.48 3.55 18.06
N ASP A 4 29.98 2.46 17.48
CA ASP A 4 30.35 2.02 16.13
C ASP A 4 29.68 2.84 15.02
N TYR A 5 28.68 3.66 15.37
CA TYR A 5 27.92 4.46 14.43
C TYR A 5 28.24 5.95 14.57
N LYS A 6 28.42 6.60 13.41
CA LYS A 6 28.56 8.07 13.29
C LYS A 6 27.28 8.75 12.80
N VAL A 7 26.42 8.01 12.10
CA VAL A 7 25.16 8.50 11.55
C VAL A 7 24.05 7.51 11.89
N ILE A 8 22.91 8.01 12.35
CA ILE A 8 21.68 7.24 12.53
C ILE A 8 20.62 7.88 11.64
N ILE A 9 19.94 7.05 10.85
CA ILE A 9 18.80 7.47 10.03
C ILE A 9 17.57 6.78 10.61
N LEU A 10 16.57 7.57 10.98
CA LEU A 10 15.28 7.09 11.46
C LEU A 10 14.26 7.39 10.37
N ASP A 11 13.80 6.32 9.72
CA ASP A 11 12.83 6.40 8.63
C ASP A 11 11.40 6.22 9.12
N GLU A 12 10.43 6.68 8.32
CA GLU A 12 9.00 6.46 8.55
C GLU A 12 8.52 6.90 9.96
N ILE A 13 9.14 7.95 10.53
CA ILE A 13 8.86 8.39 11.91
C ILE A 13 7.41 8.85 12.12
N HIS A 14 6.68 9.08 11.04
CA HIS A 14 5.28 9.49 11.05
C HIS A 14 4.31 8.35 11.33
N GLU A 15 4.71 7.09 11.16
CA GLU A 15 3.86 5.93 11.49
C GLU A 15 3.69 5.73 13.01
N ARG A 16 4.50 6.43 13.83
CA ARG A 16 4.40 6.44 15.31
C ARG A 16 4.45 5.05 15.95
N HIS A 17 5.24 4.15 15.39
CA HIS A 17 5.52 2.84 16.00
C HIS A 17 6.20 3.00 17.35
N LEU A 18 5.79 2.18 18.33
CA LEU A 18 6.31 2.22 19.71
C LEU A 18 7.85 2.17 19.76
N THR A 19 8.46 1.28 18.98
CA THR A 19 9.91 1.12 18.92
C THR A 19 10.59 2.38 18.38
N CYS A 20 10.01 3.02 17.37
CA CYS A 20 10.52 4.26 16.80
C CYS A 20 10.42 5.41 17.81
N ASP A 21 9.30 5.54 18.51
CA ASP A 21 9.10 6.57 19.55
C ASP A 21 10.08 6.40 20.73
N ILE A 22 10.32 5.16 21.19
CA ILE A 22 11.32 4.86 22.21
C ILE A 22 12.72 5.23 21.69
N LEU A 23 13.04 4.85 20.46
CA LEU A 23 14.34 5.13 19.84
C LEU A 23 14.56 6.64 19.68
N LEU A 24 13.54 7.41 19.30
CA LEU A 24 13.61 8.87 19.22
C LEU A 24 13.97 9.49 20.59
N GLY A 25 13.39 8.98 21.67
CA GLY A 25 13.72 9.39 23.04
C GLY A 25 15.18 9.09 23.42
N VAL A 26 15.64 7.86 23.14
CA VAL A 26 17.03 7.45 23.41
C VAL A 26 18.03 8.26 22.57
N VAL A 27 17.75 8.45 21.28
CA VAL A 27 18.60 9.18 20.35
C VAL A 27 18.69 10.65 20.73
N LYS A 28 17.59 11.28 21.17
CA LYS A 28 17.61 12.65 21.69
C LYS A 28 18.59 12.82 22.85
N CYS A 29 18.57 11.90 23.83
CA CYS A 29 19.52 11.90 24.94
C CYS A 29 20.96 11.65 24.47
N LEU A 30 21.16 10.78 23.48
CA LEU A 30 22.50 10.47 22.94
C LEU A 30 23.13 11.65 22.20
N VAL A 31 22.39 12.38 21.38
CA VAL A 31 22.91 13.54 20.62
C VAL A 31 23.38 14.66 21.55
N GLN A 32 22.78 14.79 22.75
CA GLN A 32 23.23 15.73 23.77
C GLN A 32 24.61 15.39 24.35
N HIS A 33 24.99 14.11 24.37
CA HIS A 33 26.26 13.64 24.93
C HIS A 33 27.32 13.31 23.85
N ARG A 34 26.88 13.07 22.60
CA ARG A 34 27.73 12.75 21.46
C ARG A 34 27.56 13.77 20.35
N THR A 35 28.40 14.81 20.40
CA THR A 35 28.45 15.87 19.37
C THR A 35 28.96 15.36 18.01
N ASP A 36 29.61 14.21 17.98
CA ASP A 36 30.10 13.54 16.78
C ASP A 36 29.05 12.69 16.07
N LEU A 37 27.92 12.40 16.73
CA LEU A 37 26.80 11.64 16.16
C LEU A 37 25.90 12.56 15.33
N LYS A 38 25.58 12.14 14.10
CA LYS A 38 24.58 12.79 13.24
C LYS A 38 23.30 11.97 13.21
N VAL A 39 22.16 12.66 13.23
CA VAL A 39 20.84 12.03 13.18
C VAL A 39 20.06 12.65 12.04
N ILE A 40 19.49 11.79 11.19
CA ILE A 40 18.59 12.18 10.11
C ILE A 40 17.23 11.56 10.41
N LEU A 41 16.19 12.40 10.38
CA LEU A 41 14.81 12.00 10.59
C LEU A 41 14.09 12.09 9.23
N MET A 42 13.50 10.99 8.78
CA MET A 42 12.77 10.91 7.52
C MET A 42 11.28 10.70 7.78
N SER A 43 10.44 11.45 7.07
CA SER A 43 8.98 11.48 7.22
C SER A 43 8.32 11.83 5.90
N ALA A 44 7.27 11.09 5.51
CA ALA A 44 6.45 11.41 4.35
C ALA A 44 5.35 12.46 4.64
N THR A 45 4.92 12.61 5.89
CA THR A 45 3.78 13.48 6.24
C THR A 45 4.17 14.93 6.55
N ILE A 46 3.18 15.84 6.44
CA ILE A 46 3.33 17.30 6.57
C ILE A 46 3.62 17.76 8.01
N ASN A 47 3.32 16.95 9.04
CA ASN A 47 3.50 17.36 10.44
C ASN A 47 4.96 17.23 10.94
N ILE A 48 5.90 17.75 10.13
CA ILE A 48 7.34 17.76 10.40
C ILE A 48 7.68 18.68 11.58
N GLN A 49 6.83 19.68 11.83
CA GLN A 49 7.02 20.68 12.87
C GLN A 49 7.08 20.08 14.28
N LEU A 50 6.33 19.00 14.53
CA LEU A 50 6.39 18.29 15.81
C LEU A 50 7.79 17.75 16.09
N PHE A 51 8.37 17.05 15.11
CA PHE A 51 9.69 16.44 15.22
C PHE A 51 10.80 17.48 15.25
N ALA A 52 10.69 18.53 14.42
CA ALA A 52 11.62 19.65 14.43
C ALA A 52 11.70 20.29 15.83
N ARG A 53 10.56 20.61 16.44
CA ARG A 53 10.51 21.15 17.81
C ARG A 53 11.07 20.18 18.85
N TYR A 54 10.75 18.89 18.71
CA TYR A 54 11.24 17.87 19.63
C TYR A 54 12.78 17.77 19.62
N PHE A 55 13.42 17.97 18.47
CA PHE A 55 14.88 18.03 18.28
C PHE A 55 15.43 19.46 18.18
N HIS A 56 15.00 20.34 19.10
CA HIS A 56 15.56 21.70 19.25
C HIS A 56 15.47 22.57 17.99
N ASN A 57 14.33 22.52 17.28
CA ASN A 57 14.08 23.23 16.02
C ASN A 57 15.13 22.89 14.94
N CYS A 58 15.41 21.59 14.75
CA CYS A 58 16.38 21.15 13.76
C CYS A 58 16.00 21.59 12.33
N PRO A 59 16.98 21.74 11.42
CA PRO A 59 16.71 22.08 10.03
C PRO A 59 15.79 21.07 9.36
N VAL A 60 14.84 21.56 8.57
CA VAL A 60 13.92 20.73 7.77
C VAL A 60 14.28 20.87 6.31
N VAL A 61 14.54 19.74 5.65
CA VAL A 61 14.75 19.66 4.21
C VAL A 61 13.50 19.03 3.60
N GLN A 62 12.80 19.77 2.75
CA GLN A 62 11.63 19.26 2.04
C GLN A 62 12.04 18.80 0.64
N VAL A 63 11.86 17.52 0.37
CA VAL A 63 12.04 16.95 -0.96
C VAL A 63 10.67 16.89 -1.63
N PRO A 64 10.43 17.59 -2.75
CA PRO A 64 9.14 17.54 -3.42
C PRO A 64 8.90 16.14 -3.98
N GLY A 65 7.82 15.49 -3.54
CA GLY A 65 7.34 14.26 -4.13
C GLY A 65 6.81 14.50 -5.54
N ARG A 66 7.02 13.53 -6.44
CA ARG A 66 6.34 13.48 -7.73
C ARG A 66 5.08 12.64 -7.57
N LEU A 67 3.94 13.29 -7.39
CA LEU A 67 2.65 12.61 -7.42
C LEU A 67 2.07 12.72 -8.84
N PHE A 68 1.58 11.61 -9.36
CA PHE A 68 0.73 11.62 -10.55
C PHE A 68 -0.69 12.04 -10.11
N PRO A 69 -1.43 12.80 -10.93
CA PRO A 69 -2.80 13.19 -10.59
C PRO A 69 -3.68 11.94 -10.45
N ILE A 70 -4.27 11.75 -9.28
CA ILE A 70 -5.20 10.65 -8.98
C ILE A 70 -6.63 11.21 -9.00
N THR A 71 -7.55 10.49 -9.63
CA THR A 71 -8.99 10.81 -9.62
C THR A 71 -9.72 9.87 -8.68
N VAL A 72 -10.44 10.42 -7.70
CA VAL A 72 -11.25 9.63 -6.76
C VAL A 72 -12.66 9.46 -7.33
N GLN A 73 -13.15 8.22 -7.39
CA GLN A 73 -14.51 7.90 -7.83
C GLN A 73 -15.23 7.05 -6.79
N HIS A 74 -16.47 7.43 -6.46
CA HIS A 74 -17.34 6.63 -5.60
C HIS A 74 -18.34 5.85 -6.44
N ILE A 75 -18.21 4.51 -6.45
CA ILE A 75 -19.14 3.62 -7.14
C ILE A 75 -20.10 3.00 -6.11
N PRO A 76 -21.40 3.32 -6.15
CA PRO A 76 -22.38 2.69 -5.28
C PRO A 76 -22.50 1.19 -5.61
N VAL A 77 -22.62 0.36 -4.57
CA VAL A 77 -22.85 -1.07 -4.72
C VAL A 77 -24.37 -1.33 -4.78
N PRO A 78 -24.89 -1.98 -5.84
CA PRO A 78 -26.29 -2.40 -5.92
C PRO A 78 -26.69 -3.29 -4.75
N LYS A 79 -27.95 -3.16 -4.32
CA LYS A 79 -28.47 -3.88 -3.14
C LYS A 79 -28.47 -5.40 -3.31
N GLU A 80 -28.57 -5.84 -4.55
CA GLU A 80 -28.55 -7.24 -4.96
C GLU A 80 -27.17 -7.85 -4.69
N GLU A 81 -26.11 -7.08 -4.92
CA GLU A 81 -24.74 -7.51 -4.71
C GLU A 81 -24.29 -7.39 -3.25
N LEU A 82 -24.89 -6.50 -2.45
CA LEU A 82 -24.59 -6.34 -1.02
C LEU A 82 -25.01 -7.55 -0.18
N ARG A 83 -25.94 -8.37 -0.66
CA ARG A 83 -26.53 -9.47 0.09
C ARG A 83 -25.82 -10.79 -0.22
N SER A 84 -24.90 -11.22 0.65
CA SER A 84 -24.68 -12.67 0.77
C SER A 84 -25.76 -13.25 1.68
N LYS A 85 -26.34 -14.38 1.29
CA LYS A 85 -27.35 -15.08 2.09
C LYS A 85 -26.80 -15.61 3.44
N SER A 86 -25.50 -15.52 3.67
CA SER A 86 -24.79 -16.12 4.81
C SER A 86 -24.07 -15.10 5.71
N GLY A 87 -24.27 -13.79 5.52
CA GLY A 87 -23.56 -12.75 6.28
C GLY A 87 -22.07 -12.61 5.94
N ARG A 88 -21.58 -13.38 4.98
CA ARG A 88 -20.22 -13.28 4.42
C ARG A 88 -20.09 -12.13 3.42
N LEU A 89 -18.87 -11.69 3.13
CA LEU A 89 -18.59 -10.75 2.05
C LEU A 89 -19.12 -11.30 0.72
N SER A 90 -19.81 -10.45 -0.04
CA SER A 90 -20.18 -10.76 -1.42
C SER A 90 -19.02 -10.40 -2.36
N PRO A 91 -18.54 -11.32 -3.21
CA PRO A 91 -17.45 -11.02 -4.14
C PRO A 91 -17.90 -10.23 -5.38
N ALA A 92 -19.22 -10.16 -5.65
CA ALA A 92 -19.77 -9.54 -6.86
C ALA A 92 -19.33 -8.09 -7.11
N PRO A 93 -19.28 -7.19 -6.09
CA PRO A 93 -18.85 -5.82 -6.30
C PRO A 93 -17.39 -5.70 -6.78
N TYR A 94 -16.54 -6.63 -6.37
CA TYR A 94 -15.12 -6.64 -6.72
C TYR A 94 -14.92 -7.20 -8.13
N VAL A 95 -15.65 -8.25 -8.51
CA VAL A 95 -15.66 -8.75 -9.89
C VAL A 95 -16.18 -7.68 -10.86
N ARG A 96 -17.15 -6.86 -10.44
CA ARG A 96 -17.60 -5.72 -11.23
C ARG A 96 -16.47 -4.71 -11.52
N LEU A 97 -15.51 -4.54 -10.61
CA LEU A 97 -14.36 -3.66 -10.87
C LEU A 97 -13.51 -4.17 -12.03
N LEU A 98 -13.22 -5.48 -12.07
CA LEU A 98 -12.49 -6.07 -13.20
C LEU A 98 -13.24 -5.82 -14.52
N ASN A 99 -14.57 -6.01 -14.51
CA ASN A 99 -15.42 -5.75 -15.66
C ASN A 99 -15.41 -4.29 -16.11
N LEU A 100 -15.45 -3.35 -15.17
CA LEU A 100 -15.35 -1.92 -15.47
C LEU A 100 -14.02 -1.56 -16.11
N VAL A 101 -12.90 -2.09 -15.61
CA VAL A 101 -11.58 -1.88 -16.20
C VAL A 101 -11.52 -2.46 -17.62
N ASP A 102 -12.09 -3.64 -17.85
CA ASP A 102 -12.17 -4.26 -19.19
C ASP A 102 -12.95 -3.42 -20.20
N HIS A 103 -14.01 -2.73 -19.78
CA HIS A 103 -14.79 -1.86 -20.67
C HIS A 103 -14.19 -0.47 -20.83
N LYS A 104 -13.51 0.04 -19.79
CA LYS A 104 -12.96 1.38 -19.77
C LYS A 104 -11.65 1.49 -20.54
N TYR A 105 -10.82 0.45 -20.49
CA TYR A 105 -9.48 0.46 -21.09
C TYR A 105 -9.33 -0.67 -22.10
N PRO A 106 -8.77 -0.41 -23.30
CA PRO A 106 -8.46 -1.47 -24.24
C PRO A 106 -7.38 -2.41 -23.68
N SER A 107 -7.31 -3.65 -24.16
CA SER A 107 -6.33 -4.66 -23.70
C SER A 107 -4.87 -4.27 -23.98
N SER A 108 -4.63 -3.33 -24.90
CA SER A 108 -3.31 -2.75 -25.16
C SER A 108 -2.85 -1.76 -24.08
N GLU A 109 -3.76 -1.28 -23.23
CA GLU A 109 -3.44 -0.37 -22.13
C GLU A 109 -3.38 -1.10 -20.79
N ARG A 110 -2.42 -0.71 -19.96
CA ARG A 110 -2.31 -1.19 -18.58
C ARG A 110 -3.53 -0.74 -17.77
N GLY A 111 -4.02 -1.66 -16.94
CA GLY A 111 -5.21 -1.49 -16.10
C GLY A 111 -5.14 -2.43 -14.90
N ASP A 112 -3.97 -2.53 -14.28
CA ASP A 112 -3.80 -3.35 -13.09
C ASP A 112 -4.67 -2.79 -11.94
N LEU A 113 -5.03 -3.66 -11.00
CA LEU A 113 -5.97 -3.38 -9.94
C LEU A 113 -5.36 -3.77 -8.60
N LEU A 114 -5.45 -2.87 -7.61
CA LEU A 114 -5.15 -3.16 -6.21
C LEU A 114 -6.45 -2.99 -5.42
N ILE A 115 -6.90 -4.06 -4.78
CA ILE A 115 -8.12 -4.09 -3.97
C ILE A 115 -7.75 -4.35 -2.52
N PHE A 116 -8.15 -3.45 -1.62
CA PHE A 116 -8.00 -3.65 -0.19
C PHE A 116 -9.21 -4.40 0.41
N LEU A 117 -8.92 -5.45 1.16
CA LEU A 117 -9.86 -6.36 1.80
C LEU A 117 -9.49 -6.55 3.28
N SER A 118 -10.48 -6.83 4.12
CA SER A 118 -10.32 -6.85 5.58
C SER A 118 -9.43 -7.98 6.10
N GLY A 119 -9.30 -9.08 5.36
CA GLY A 119 -8.61 -10.26 5.85
C GLY A 119 -8.50 -11.38 4.83
N THR A 120 -7.88 -12.49 5.25
CA THR A 120 -7.60 -13.65 4.40
C THR A 120 -8.86 -14.37 3.92
N ALA A 121 -9.92 -14.38 4.73
CA ALA A 121 -11.19 -14.99 4.38
C ALA A 121 -11.87 -14.22 3.23
N GLU A 122 -11.87 -12.88 3.31
CA GLU A 122 -12.36 -11.99 2.28
C GLU A 122 -11.52 -12.10 1.01
N ILE A 123 -10.19 -12.07 1.14
CA ILE A 123 -9.26 -12.27 0.02
C ILE A 123 -9.57 -13.58 -0.70
N SER A 124 -9.71 -14.69 0.02
CA SER A 124 -9.97 -16.00 -0.59
C SER A 124 -11.31 -16.02 -1.34
N ALA A 125 -12.37 -15.45 -0.74
CA ALA A 125 -13.70 -15.41 -1.36
C ALA A 125 -13.72 -14.55 -2.63
N VAL A 126 -13.04 -13.40 -2.62
CA VAL A 126 -12.93 -12.53 -3.79
C VAL A 126 -12.01 -13.15 -4.85
N GLN A 127 -10.92 -13.78 -4.44
CA GLN A 127 -9.97 -14.45 -5.32
C GLN A 127 -10.64 -15.56 -6.12
N GLU A 128 -11.44 -16.41 -5.48
CA GLU A 128 -12.15 -17.49 -6.17
C GLU A 128 -13.07 -16.95 -7.28
N ALA A 129 -13.86 -15.92 -6.98
CA ALA A 129 -14.77 -15.32 -7.95
C ALA A 129 -14.03 -14.54 -9.05
N ALA A 130 -12.95 -13.83 -8.69
CA ALA A 130 -12.12 -13.10 -9.64
C ALA A 130 -11.36 -14.06 -10.57
N GLN A 131 -10.93 -15.22 -10.07
CA GLN A 131 -10.29 -16.26 -10.88
C GLN A 131 -11.28 -16.83 -11.91
N GLN A 132 -12.53 -17.11 -11.51
CA GLN A 132 -13.57 -17.54 -12.45
C GLN A 132 -13.85 -16.49 -13.53
N TYR A 133 -13.77 -15.20 -13.20
CA TYR A 133 -13.87 -14.12 -14.18
C TYR A 133 -12.66 -14.09 -15.13
N ALA A 134 -11.45 -14.23 -14.59
CA ALA A 134 -10.20 -14.27 -15.34
C ALA A 134 -10.17 -15.44 -16.34
N ASP A 135 -10.58 -16.63 -15.91
CA ASP A 135 -10.60 -17.84 -16.75
C ASP A 135 -11.58 -17.71 -17.92
N LYS A 136 -12.69 -16.98 -17.74
CA LYS A 136 -13.72 -16.77 -18.77
C LYS A 136 -13.33 -15.71 -19.79
N ASN A 137 -12.78 -14.59 -19.35
CA ASN A 137 -12.52 -13.44 -20.21
C ASN A 137 -11.09 -13.41 -20.76
N GLY A 138 -10.17 -14.18 -20.16
CA GLY A 138 -8.74 -14.07 -20.38
C GLY A 138 -8.19 -12.74 -19.86
N ASN A 139 -6.86 -12.62 -19.77
CA ASN A 139 -6.14 -11.36 -19.53
C ASN A 139 -6.05 -10.85 -18.08
N TRP A 140 -6.30 -11.68 -17.07
CA TRP A 140 -6.10 -11.30 -15.67
C TRP A 140 -5.23 -12.31 -14.90
N ILE A 141 -4.29 -11.81 -14.09
CA ILE A 141 -3.54 -12.56 -13.08
C ILE A 141 -4.04 -12.09 -11.71
N ILE A 142 -4.65 -12.98 -10.94
CA ILE A 142 -5.18 -12.67 -9.60
C ILE A 142 -4.17 -13.11 -8.55
N LEU A 143 -3.71 -12.18 -7.70
CA LEU A 143 -2.70 -12.44 -6.67
C LEU A 143 -3.20 -12.01 -5.29
N PRO A 144 -3.20 -12.90 -4.28
CA PRO A 144 -3.42 -12.51 -2.90
C PRO A 144 -2.15 -11.86 -2.32
N LEU A 145 -2.32 -10.92 -1.39
CA LEU A 145 -1.21 -10.30 -0.65
C LEU A 145 -1.60 -10.05 0.81
N HIS A 146 -1.17 -10.94 1.70
CA HIS A 146 -1.40 -10.85 3.15
C HIS A 146 -0.22 -11.44 3.93
N SER A 147 -0.10 -11.06 5.20
CA SER A 147 1.07 -11.36 6.05
C SER A 147 1.40 -12.84 6.26
N THR A 148 0.43 -13.74 6.08
CA THR A 148 0.64 -15.18 6.23
C THR A 148 1.18 -15.89 4.98
N LEU A 149 1.32 -15.19 3.85
CA LEU A 149 1.95 -15.76 2.64
C LEU A 149 3.45 -15.93 2.85
N ALA A 150 4.03 -16.96 2.22
CA ALA A 150 5.47 -17.09 2.13
C ALA A 150 6.08 -15.91 1.36
N LEU A 151 7.30 -15.51 1.70
CA LEU A 151 7.98 -14.39 1.05
C LEU A 151 8.03 -14.53 -0.48
N ALA A 152 8.35 -15.75 -0.96
CA ALA A 152 8.36 -16.05 -2.40
C ALA A 152 6.99 -15.86 -3.09
N ASP A 153 5.88 -15.99 -2.36
CA ASP A 153 4.53 -15.74 -2.89
C ASP A 153 4.16 -14.26 -2.82
N GLN A 154 4.61 -13.55 -1.78
CA GLN A 154 4.46 -12.09 -1.70
C GLN A 154 5.22 -11.42 -2.85
N ASP A 155 6.42 -11.91 -3.17
CA ASP A 155 7.27 -11.31 -4.20
C ASP A 155 6.65 -11.36 -5.62
N LYS A 156 5.74 -12.30 -5.89
CA LYS A 156 5.04 -12.41 -7.18
C LYS A 156 4.24 -11.15 -7.54
N VAL A 157 3.86 -10.35 -6.55
CA VAL A 157 3.15 -9.08 -6.82
C VAL A 157 4.05 -8.06 -7.53
N PHE A 158 5.37 -8.22 -7.45
CA PHE A 158 6.36 -7.35 -8.09
C PHE A 158 6.71 -7.75 -9.53
N ASP A 159 6.42 -8.98 -9.94
CA ASP A 159 6.73 -9.47 -11.28
C ASP A 159 5.99 -8.70 -12.37
N TYR A 160 6.58 -8.53 -13.54
CA TYR A 160 5.88 -7.93 -14.68
C TYR A 160 4.81 -8.87 -15.22
N ALA A 161 3.59 -8.37 -15.36
CA ALA A 161 2.56 -9.06 -16.12
C ALA A 161 2.99 -9.15 -17.61
N PRO A 162 2.71 -10.27 -18.30
CA PRO A 162 2.92 -10.39 -19.73
C PRO A 162 2.18 -9.30 -20.53
N GLU A 163 2.58 -9.07 -21.77
CA GLU A 163 1.88 -8.11 -22.63
C GLU A 163 0.39 -8.48 -22.77
N LYS A 164 -0.48 -7.45 -22.71
CA LYS A 164 -1.94 -7.56 -22.78
C LYS A 164 -2.60 -8.32 -21.62
N VAL A 165 -1.84 -8.65 -20.58
CA VAL A 165 -2.35 -9.25 -19.34
C VAL A 165 -2.30 -8.21 -18.21
N ARG A 166 -3.37 -8.14 -17.43
CA ARG A 166 -3.51 -7.26 -16.27
C ARG A 166 -3.32 -8.04 -14.98
N LYS A 167 -2.88 -7.36 -13.93
CA LYS A 167 -2.73 -7.92 -12.58
C LYS A 167 -3.81 -7.36 -11.66
N CYS A 168 -4.47 -8.23 -10.89
CA CYS A 168 -5.35 -7.84 -9.80
C CYS A 168 -4.77 -8.35 -8.49
N ILE A 169 -4.30 -7.43 -7.64
CA ILE A 169 -3.75 -7.72 -6.31
C ILE A 169 -4.85 -7.53 -5.28
N LEU A 170 -5.13 -8.57 -4.50
CA LEU A 170 -6.10 -8.58 -3.42
C LEU A 170 -5.33 -8.54 -2.09
N SER A 171 -5.30 -7.38 -1.43
CA SER A 171 -4.41 -7.15 -0.29
C SER A 171 -5.12 -6.71 0.98
N THR A 172 -4.51 -6.98 2.13
CA THR A 172 -4.79 -6.25 3.37
C THR A 172 -4.02 -4.92 3.37
N ASN A 173 -4.00 -4.22 4.50
CA ASN A 173 -3.15 -3.04 4.71
C ASN A 173 -1.63 -3.31 4.59
N ILE A 174 -1.18 -4.55 4.34
CA ILE A 174 0.25 -4.83 4.12
C ILE A 174 0.79 -4.12 2.86
N ALA A 175 -0.06 -3.87 1.87
CA ALA A 175 0.28 -3.08 0.69
C ALA A 175 0.41 -1.57 0.96
N GLU A 176 -0.03 -1.09 2.12
CA GLU A 176 -0.01 0.33 2.49
C GLU A 176 1.36 0.77 3.02
N THR A 177 1.92 -0.01 3.96
CA THR A 177 3.11 0.40 4.74
C THR A 177 4.32 -0.51 4.52
N SER A 178 4.10 -1.82 4.39
CA SER A 178 5.19 -2.81 4.40
C SER A 178 5.72 -3.14 3.02
N VAL A 179 4.95 -2.78 2.00
CA VAL A 179 5.27 -2.97 0.61
C VAL A 179 5.28 -1.59 -0.02
N THR A 180 6.22 -0.74 0.40
CA THR A 180 6.83 0.17 -0.56
C THR A 180 7.35 -0.75 -1.64
N ILE A 181 6.65 -0.76 -2.76
CA ILE A 181 7.09 -1.52 -3.89
C ILE A 181 8.34 -0.76 -4.38
N ASP A 182 9.49 -1.02 -3.77
CA ASP A 182 10.75 -0.30 -3.99
C ASP A 182 11.42 -0.67 -5.33
N GLY A 183 10.64 -1.31 -6.21
CA GLY A 183 10.87 -1.43 -7.64
C GLY A 183 9.61 -1.14 -8.46
N CYS A 184 8.65 -0.36 -7.94
CA CYS A 184 7.38 -0.19 -8.63
C CYS A 184 7.47 0.73 -9.82
N HIS A 185 7.62 0.05 -10.93
CA HIS A 185 6.97 0.40 -12.16
C HIS A 185 5.42 0.32 -12.09
N MET A 186 4.77 0.40 -10.89
CA MET A 186 3.37 0.88 -10.72
C MET A 186 3.27 2.42 -10.81
N GLN A 187 4.32 3.13 -11.23
CA GLN A 187 4.17 4.49 -11.78
C GLN A 187 3.17 4.59 -12.97
N LYS A 188 2.56 3.48 -13.38
CA LYS A 188 1.54 3.41 -14.44
C LYS A 188 0.30 2.61 -14.03
N LEU A 189 -0.03 2.52 -12.74
CA LEU A 189 -1.40 2.22 -12.35
C LEU A 189 -2.26 3.46 -12.65
N LYS A 190 -3.14 3.37 -13.64
CA LYS A 190 -4.04 4.48 -13.99
C LYS A 190 -5.14 4.69 -12.95
N GLU A 191 -5.50 3.65 -12.19
CA GLU A 191 -6.62 3.70 -11.24
C GLU A 191 -6.35 2.88 -9.98
N PHE A 192 -6.61 3.48 -8.82
CA PHE A 192 -6.63 2.82 -7.52
C PHE A 192 -8.08 2.70 -7.08
N TRP A 193 -8.54 1.47 -6.82
CA TRP A 193 -9.90 1.20 -6.40
C TRP A 193 -9.90 0.73 -4.94
N ILE A 194 -9.98 1.72 -4.06
CA ILE A 194 -9.92 1.52 -2.62
C ILE A 194 -11.36 1.36 -2.11
N SER A 195 -11.65 0.28 -1.38
CA SER A 195 -12.94 0.15 -0.71
C SER A 195 -13.09 1.28 0.32
N ARG A 196 -14.31 1.77 0.59
CA ARG A 196 -14.52 2.92 1.48
C ARG A 196 -13.93 2.72 2.90
N ALA A 197 -13.73 1.48 3.33
CA ALA A 197 -13.09 1.14 4.61
C ALA A 197 -11.57 1.39 4.63
N SER A 198 -10.92 1.46 3.46
CA SER A 198 -9.48 1.64 3.29
C SER A 198 -9.11 3.01 2.70
N ALA A 199 -10.07 3.83 2.31
CA ALA A 199 -9.85 5.14 1.69
C ALA A 199 -9.69 6.29 2.72
N GLU A 200 -9.89 5.98 4.01
CA GLU A 200 -9.77 6.92 5.13
C GLU A 200 -8.43 6.75 5.90
N GLN A 201 -7.52 5.92 5.39
CA GLN A 201 -6.18 5.65 5.92
C GLN A 201 -5.15 5.94 4.83
#